data_AF-A0A3N0WXM9-F1
#
_entry.id   AF-A0A3N0WXM9-F1
#
_cell.length_a   1.000
_cell.length_b   1.000
_cell.length_c   1.000
_cell.angle_alpha   90.00
_cell.angle_beta   90.00
_cell.angle_gamma   90.00
#
_symmetry.space_group_name_H-M   'P 1'
#
loop_
_entity.id
_entity.type
_entity.pdbx_description
1 polymer ?
#
loop_
_entity_poly.entity_id
_entity_poly.type
_entity_poly.pdbx_seq_one_letter_code
_entity_poly.pdbx_strand_id
1 'polypeptide(L)'
;MAAFLFVLVKPLEDLHYVFLQNRKEMIYRLAHNSQVCYLRAALNDRFDTQLRRIQIVEGNGFRRQYIYTDGEQKPKFLGTMYLFDDSDYEDTGVDFIVQVPTDLVFGIYEMQSLIEIYRLASKRYKVVKI
;
A
#
# COMPACT_ATOMS: atom_id res chain seq x y z
N MET A 1 21.18 18.04 -44.91
CA MET A 1 22.14 16.96 -44.59
C MET A 1 22.15 16.62 -43.10
N ALA A 2 22.38 17.59 -42.19
CA ALA A 2 22.35 17.33 -40.74
C ALA A 2 21.01 16.76 -40.22
N ALA A 3 19.86 17.28 -40.69
CA ALA A 3 18.54 16.83 -40.25
C ALA A 3 18.27 15.33 -40.52
N PHE A 4 18.81 14.76 -41.59
CA PHE A 4 18.63 13.35 -41.92
C PHE A 4 19.40 12.43 -40.95
N LEU A 5 20.61 12.84 -40.57
CA LEU A 5 21.41 12.13 -39.55
C LEU A 5 20.74 12.18 -38.17
N PHE A 6 20.14 13.32 -37.79
CA PHE A 6 19.40 13.41 -36.53
C PHE A 6 18.21 12.45 -36.48
N VAL A 7 17.45 12.31 -37.56
CA VAL A 7 16.32 11.38 -37.63
C VAL A 7 16.77 9.93 -37.47
N LEU A 8 17.94 9.56 -37.99
CA LEU A 8 18.49 8.20 -37.83
C LEU A 8 19.03 7.91 -36.43
N VAL A 9 19.58 8.92 -35.75
CA VAL A 9 20.14 8.78 -34.39
C VAL A 9 19.05 8.87 -33.32
N LYS A 10 17.94 9.57 -33.60
CA LYS A 10 16.89 9.85 -32.61
C LYS A 10 16.30 8.58 -31.95
N PRO A 11 15.98 7.49 -32.68
CA PRO A 11 15.50 6.25 -32.06
C PRO A 11 16.52 5.61 -31.09
N LEU A 12 17.82 5.75 -31.38
CA LEU A 12 18.87 5.23 -30.50
C LEU A 12 18.99 6.05 -29.21
N GLU A 13 18.88 7.38 -29.34
CA GLU A 13 18.84 8.28 -28.18
C GLU A 13 17.62 7.98 -27.30
N ASP A 14 16.45 7.80 -27.90
CA ASP A 14 15.21 7.50 -27.17
C ASP A 14 15.30 6.13 -26.48
N LEU A 15 15.84 5.11 -27.16
CA LEU A 15 16.10 3.79 -26.56
C LEU A 15 17.08 3.89 -25.39
N HIS A 16 18.16 4.66 -25.54
CA HIS A 16 19.13 4.86 -24.48
C HIS A 16 18.52 5.55 -23.27
N TYR A 17 17.68 6.58 -23.49
CA TYR A 17 16.95 7.25 -22.43
C TYR A 17 16.01 6.29 -21.68
N VAL A 18 15.21 5.50 -22.40
CA VAL A 18 14.31 4.50 -21.79
C VAL A 18 15.10 3.48 -20.97
N PHE A 19 16.24 3.00 -21.50
CA PHE A 19 17.12 2.09 -20.78
C PHE A 19 17.63 2.69 -19.47
N LEU A 20 18.09 3.94 -19.49
CA LEU A 20 18.58 4.63 -18.29
C LEU A 20 17.49 4.82 -17.23
N GLN A 21 16.26 5.18 -17.65
CA GLN A 21 15.13 5.30 -16.72
C GLN A 21 14.77 3.95 -16.09
N ASN A 22 14.68 2.89 -16.90
CA ASN A 22 14.41 1.55 -16.38
C ASN A 22 15.50 1.09 -15.42
N ARG A 23 16.78 1.28 -15.77
CA ARG A 23 17.91 0.95 -14.87
C ARG A 23 17.80 1.68 -13.53
N LYS A 24 17.48 2.99 -13.55
CA LYS A 24 17.31 3.78 -12.33
C LYS A 24 16.18 3.23 -11.46
N GLU A 25 15.05 2.88 -12.08
CA GLU A 25 13.91 2.28 -11.39
C GLU A 25 14.23 0.90 -10.80
N MET A 26 14.92 0.04 -11.55
CA MET A 26 15.31 -1.29 -11.08
C MET A 26 16.27 -1.20 -9.89
N ILE A 27 17.25 -0.30 -9.93
CA ILE A 27 18.16 -0.06 -8.80
C ILE A 27 17.38 0.39 -7.57
N TYR A 28 16.41 1.30 -7.75
CA TYR A 28 15.55 1.74 -6.67
C TYR A 28 14.76 0.56 -6.06
N ARG A 29 14.13 -0.26 -6.91
CA ARG A 29 13.38 -1.45 -6.47
C ARG A 29 14.26 -2.44 -5.70
N LEU A 30 15.49 -2.68 -6.17
CA LEU A 30 16.44 -3.60 -5.51
C LEU A 30 16.95 -3.04 -4.17
N ALA A 31 17.01 -1.73 -4.01
CA ALA A 31 17.43 -1.08 -2.78
C ALA A 31 16.33 -1.07 -1.68
N HIS A 32 15.08 -1.29 -2.06
CA HIS A 32 13.93 -1.30 -1.14
C HIS A 32 13.46 -2.73 -0.89
N ASN A 33 13.14 -3.04 0.35
CA ASN A 33 12.64 -4.35 0.75
C ASN A 33 11.37 -4.23 1.61
N SER A 34 10.91 -5.35 2.16
CA SER A 34 9.67 -5.43 2.95
C SER A 34 9.73 -4.79 4.34
N GLN A 35 10.86 -4.22 4.74
CA GLN A 35 10.94 -3.50 6.02
C GLN A 35 10.09 -2.24 5.98
N VAL A 36 9.48 -1.93 7.13
CA VAL A 36 8.54 -0.81 7.29
C VAL A 36 9.16 0.52 6.84
N CYS A 37 10.44 0.76 7.15
CA CYS A 37 11.12 2.00 6.77
C CYS A 37 11.21 2.17 5.24
N TYR A 38 11.56 1.11 4.50
CA TYR A 38 11.70 1.14 3.06
C TYR A 38 10.35 1.17 2.35
N LEU A 39 9.38 0.34 2.77
CA LEU A 39 8.04 0.39 2.19
C LEU A 39 7.39 1.77 2.41
N ARG A 40 7.54 2.36 3.61
CA ARG A 40 7.06 3.72 3.89
C ARG A 40 7.81 4.77 3.06
N ALA A 41 9.11 4.61 2.86
CA ALA A 41 9.88 5.52 2.01
C ALA A 41 9.37 5.47 0.57
N ALA A 42 9.17 4.27 0.00
CA ALA A 42 8.66 4.09 -1.35
C ALA A 42 7.26 4.66 -1.56
N LEU A 43 6.37 4.51 -0.57
CA LEU A 43 5.04 5.12 -0.60
C LEU A 43 5.12 6.65 -0.61
N ASN A 44 5.93 7.24 0.27
CA ASN A 44 6.08 8.69 0.33
C ASN A 44 6.78 9.25 -0.92
N ASP A 45 7.81 8.57 -1.43
CA ASP A 45 8.51 8.96 -2.66
C ASP A 45 7.58 8.94 -3.89
N ARG A 46 6.55 8.08 -3.89
CA ARG A 46 5.60 7.98 -4.99
C ARG A 46 4.42 8.95 -4.84
N PHE A 47 3.84 9.06 -3.65
CA PHE A 47 2.54 9.70 -3.45
C PHE A 47 2.58 10.99 -2.63
N ASP A 48 3.53 11.13 -1.69
CA ASP A 48 3.63 12.32 -0.80
C ASP A 48 5.08 12.79 -0.69
N THR A 49 5.63 13.27 -1.80
CA THR A 49 7.06 13.60 -1.92
C THR A 49 7.49 14.79 -1.06
N GLN A 50 6.59 15.73 -0.84
CA GLN A 50 6.87 16.98 -0.12
C GLN A 50 6.74 16.81 1.39
N LEU A 51 5.58 16.32 1.87
CA LEU A 51 5.26 16.29 3.28
C LEU A 51 5.54 14.93 3.93
N ARG A 52 5.62 13.86 3.12
CA ARG A 52 5.98 12.49 3.53
C ARG A 52 5.16 11.96 4.72
N ARG A 53 3.84 12.16 4.69
CA ARG A 53 2.95 11.92 5.82
C ARG A 53 2.41 10.49 5.89
N ILE A 54 2.64 9.65 4.88
CA ILE A 54 2.13 8.28 4.86
C ILE A 54 2.83 7.48 5.96
N GLN A 55 2.03 6.83 6.82
CA GLN A 55 2.51 5.99 7.91
C GLN A 55 2.08 4.54 7.71
N ILE A 56 2.84 3.63 8.33
CA ILE A 56 2.52 2.21 8.39
C ILE A 56 2.44 1.87 9.88
N VAL A 57 1.27 1.42 10.31
CA VAL A 57 1.00 1.03 11.69
C VAL A 57 0.62 -0.44 11.73
N GLU A 58 0.65 -1.03 12.92
CA GLU A 58 0.20 -2.40 13.14
C GLU A 58 -1.30 -2.56 12.84
N GLY A 59 -1.69 -3.78 12.49
CA GLY A 59 -3.08 -4.13 12.29
C GLY A 59 -3.93 -3.98 13.55
N ASN A 60 -5.23 -3.79 13.35
CA ASN A 60 -6.19 -3.84 14.45
C ASN A 60 -6.38 -5.28 14.91
N GLY A 61 -6.55 -5.46 16.22
CA GLY A 61 -6.80 -6.75 16.86
C GLY A 61 -8.03 -6.68 17.76
N PHE A 62 -9.20 -6.32 17.22
CA PHE A 62 -10.41 -6.36 18.02
C PHE A 62 -10.88 -7.81 18.25
N ARG A 63 -11.46 -8.07 19.42
CA ARG A 63 -12.04 -9.39 19.71
C ARG A 63 -13.47 -9.47 19.20
N ARG A 64 -13.79 -10.57 18.51
CA ARG A 64 -15.15 -10.85 18.03
C ARG A 64 -16.08 -11.06 19.22
N GLN A 65 -17.20 -10.34 19.23
CA GLN A 65 -18.25 -10.53 20.22
C GLN A 65 -19.41 -11.29 19.58
N TYR A 66 -19.61 -12.53 20.04
CA TYR A 66 -20.72 -13.36 19.58
C TYR A 66 -21.97 -13.03 20.41
N ILE A 67 -23.09 -12.83 19.70
CA ILE A 67 -24.35 -12.41 20.32
C ILE A 67 -24.93 -13.56 21.16
N TYR A 68 -25.11 -14.72 20.55
CA TYR A 68 -25.55 -15.95 21.21
C TYR A 68 -25.00 -17.19 20.48
N THR A 69 -24.84 -18.28 21.23
CA THR A 69 -24.71 -19.64 20.67
C THR A 69 -26.09 -20.29 20.51
N ASP A 70 -26.21 -21.36 19.72
CA ASP A 70 -27.52 -21.99 19.43
C ASP A 70 -28.23 -22.54 20.68
N GLY A 71 -27.47 -22.89 21.73
CA GLY A 71 -27.99 -23.39 23.01
C GLY A 71 -28.37 -22.33 24.03
N GLU A 72 -28.19 -21.03 23.74
CA GLU A 72 -28.51 -19.95 24.69
C GLU A 72 -30.00 -19.59 24.71
N GLN A 73 -30.51 -19.18 25.88
CA GLN A 73 -31.85 -18.64 26.01
C GLN A 73 -31.98 -17.30 25.30
N LYS A 74 -32.99 -17.20 24.42
CA LYS A 74 -33.32 -16.02 23.62
C LYS A 74 -34.63 -15.44 24.15
N PRO A 75 -34.80 -14.11 24.24
CA PRO A 75 -33.95 -13.03 23.69
C PRO A 75 -32.90 -12.45 24.68
N LYS A 76 -31.80 -11.89 24.16
CA LYS A 76 -30.70 -11.25 24.92
C LYS A 76 -30.63 -9.75 24.61
N PHE A 77 -30.55 -8.91 25.64
CA PHE A 77 -30.38 -7.47 25.50
C PHE A 77 -28.89 -7.10 25.37
N LEU A 78 -28.49 -6.48 24.26
CA LEU A 78 -27.08 -6.29 23.89
C LEU A 78 -26.47 -4.96 24.36
N GLY A 79 -27.27 -4.01 24.84
CA GLY A 79 -26.79 -2.67 25.18
C GLY A 79 -26.14 -1.97 23.98
N THR A 80 -25.05 -1.23 24.22
CA THR A 80 -24.27 -0.57 23.17
C THR A 80 -23.14 -1.49 22.69
N MET A 81 -23.22 -1.91 21.43
CA MET A 81 -22.22 -2.75 20.77
C MET A 81 -21.63 -2.00 19.57
N TYR A 82 -20.30 -2.03 19.43
CA TYR A 82 -19.59 -1.49 18.28
C TYR A 82 -19.30 -2.61 17.28
N LEU A 83 -19.66 -2.38 16.02
CA LEU A 83 -19.39 -3.31 14.93
C LEU A 83 -18.23 -2.77 14.10
N PHE A 84 -17.25 -3.64 13.87
CA PHE A 84 -16.10 -3.38 13.01
C PHE A 84 -16.16 -4.28 11.78
N ASP A 85 -15.38 -3.93 10.75
CA ASP A 85 -15.21 -4.76 9.58
C ASP A 85 -14.45 -6.05 9.93
N ASP A 86 -14.67 -7.13 9.17
CA ASP A 86 -13.99 -8.41 9.40
C ASP A 86 -12.45 -8.26 9.41
N SER A 87 -11.91 -7.31 8.65
CA SER A 87 -10.47 -7.01 8.57
C SER A 87 -9.86 -6.36 9.81
N ASP A 88 -10.66 -5.96 10.79
CA ASP A 88 -10.20 -5.29 12.01
C ASP A 88 -10.18 -6.22 13.26
N TYR A 89 -10.59 -7.49 13.13
CA TYR A 89 -10.61 -8.47 14.23
C TYR A 89 -9.34 -9.34 14.28
N GLU A 90 -8.95 -9.85 15.46
CA GLU A 90 -7.69 -10.60 15.67
C GLU A 90 -7.46 -11.79 14.70
N ASP A 91 -8.45 -12.65 14.44
CA ASP A 91 -8.29 -13.85 13.60
C ASP A 91 -8.20 -13.55 12.09
N THR A 92 -9.05 -12.63 11.61
CA THR A 92 -9.18 -12.26 10.19
C THR A 92 -8.45 -10.97 9.85
N GLY A 93 -7.77 -10.39 10.84
CA GLY A 93 -7.23 -9.04 10.81
C GLY A 93 -6.06 -8.88 9.86
N VAL A 94 -5.89 -7.67 9.35
CA VAL A 94 -4.71 -7.33 8.57
C VAL A 94 -3.46 -7.29 9.46
N ASP A 95 -2.28 -7.58 8.92
CA ASP A 95 -1.03 -7.51 9.67
C ASP A 95 -0.56 -6.06 9.88
N PHE A 96 -0.85 -5.17 8.93
CA PHE A 96 -0.50 -3.76 9.00
C PHE A 96 -1.50 -2.88 8.26
N ILE A 97 -1.55 -1.60 8.65
CA ILE A 97 -2.41 -0.59 8.04
C ILE A 97 -1.55 0.51 7.46
N VAL A 98 -1.78 0.83 6.19
CA VAL A 98 -1.18 1.99 5.53
C VAL A 98 -2.13 3.17 5.70
N GLN A 99 -1.65 4.14 6.47
CA GLN A 99 -2.36 5.35 6.82
C GLN A 99 -1.99 6.47 5.85
N VAL A 100 -2.99 6.97 5.11
CA VAL A 100 -2.81 7.98 4.08
C VAL A 100 -3.59 9.24 4.45
N PRO A 101 -3.02 10.45 4.33
CA PRO A 101 -3.76 11.68 4.55
C PRO A 101 -5.00 11.79 3.64
N THR A 102 -6.12 12.21 4.20
CA THR A 102 -7.40 12.40 3.49
C THR A 102 -7.33 13.38 2.33
N ASP A 103 -6.48 14.40 2.45
CA ASP A 103 -6.21 15.42 1.42
C ASP A 103 -5.35 14.91 0.26
N LEU A 104 -4.71 13.75 0.41
CA LEU A 104 -3.87 13.16 -0.62
C LEU A 104 -4.71 12.52 -1.73
N VAL A 105 -4.51 12.98 -2.96
CA VAL A 105 -5.12 12.39 -4.16
C VAL A 105 -4.15 11.36 -4.75
N PHE A 106 -4.57 10.10 -4.77
CA PHE A 106 -3.77 9.00 -5.31
C PHE A 106 -4.66 7.94 -5.98
N GLY A 107 -4.07 7.20 -6.93
CA GLY A 107 -4.72 6.03 -7.52
C GLY A 107 -4.63 4.83 -6.59
N ILE A 108 -5.77 4.28 -6.18
CA ILE A 108 -5.80 3.17 -5.21
C ILE A 108 -5.08 1.91 -5.73
N TYR A 109 -5.26 1.58 -7.02
CA TYR A 109 -4.61 0.43 -7.66
C TYR A 109 -3.10 0.59 -7.81
N GLU A 110 -2.64 1.83 -8.00
CA GLU A 110 -1.20 2.12 -8.08
C GLU A 110 -0.54 1.98 -6.70
N MET A 111 -1.20 2.44 -5.65
CA MET A 111 -0.72 2.26 -4.29
C MET A 111 -0.70 0.78 -3.91
N GLN A 112 -1.77 0.05 -4.23
CA GLN A 112 -1.84 -1.39 -4.00
C GLN A 112 -0.74 -2.13 -4.75
N SER A 113 -0.51 -1.83 -6.03
CA SER A 113 0.56 -2.49 -6.81
C SER A 113 1.95 -2.22 -6.21
N LEU A 114 2.21 -1.00 -5.74
CA LEU A 114 3.46 -0.67 -5.05
C LEU A 114 3.61 -1.45 -3.75
N ILE A 115 2.54 -1.57 -2.95
CA ILE A 115 2.56 -2.36 -1.70
C ILE A 115 2.81 -3.83 -2.02
N GLU A 116 2.16 -4.39 -3.04
CA GLU A 116 2.33 -5.79 -3.46
C GLU A 116 3.76 -6.11 -3.91
N ILE A 117 4.45 -5.17 -4.56
CA ILE A 117 5.84 -5.35 -5.00
C ILE A 117 6.78 -5.55 -3.80
N TYR A 118 6.56 -4.82 -2.71
CA TYR A 118 7.51 -4.79 -1.59
C TYR A 118 7.05 -5.56 -0.36
N ARG A 119 5.74 -5.82 -0.16
CA ARG A 119 5.28 -6.56 1.02
C ARG A 119 5.80 -8.00 0.98
N LEU A 120 5.94 -8.59 2.16
CA LEU A 120 6.13 -10.03 2.25
C LEU A 120 4.84 -10.75 1.82
N ALA A 121 4.94 -11.78 0.96
CA ALA A 121 3.78 -12.44 0.36
C ALA A 121 2.72 -12.95 1.36
N SER A 122 3.12 -13.31 2.59
CA SER A 122 2.22 -13.82 3.63
C SER A 122 1.51 -12.71 4.44
N LYS A 123 1.85 -11.43 4.25
CA LYS A 123 1.37 -10.35 5.11
C LYS A 123 0.16 -9.65 4.50
N ARG A 124 -0.95 -9.58 5.24
CA ARG A 124 -2.20 -8.90 4.85
C ARG A 124 -2.12 -7.42 5.20
N TYR A 125 -2.74 -6.55 4.41
CA TYR A 125 -2.75 -5.11 4.67
C TYR A 125 -4.09 -4.46 4.36
N LYS A 126 -4.30 -3.27 4.94
CA LYS A 126 -5.42 -2.38 4.65
C LYS A 126 -4.90 -0.98 4.40
N VAL A 127 -5.50 -0.27 3.45
CA VAL A 127 -5.22 1.16 3.22
C VAL A 127 -6.37 1.95 3.82
N VAL A 128 -6.06 2.88 4.72
CA VAL A 128 -7.05 3.72 5.42
C VAL A 128 -6.67 5.18 5.25
N LYS A 129 -7.69 6.01 4.97
CA LYS A 129 -7.51 7.47 4.97
C LYS A 129 -7.75 8.03 6.37
N ILE A 130 -6.89 8.96 6.79
CA ILE A 130 -7.01 9.68 8.07
C ILE A 130 -6.92 11.19 7.89
#